data_AF-A0A0P7YZ51-F1
#
_entry.id   AF-A0A0P7YZ51-F1
#
_cell.length_a   1.000
_cell.length_b   1.000
_cell.length_c   1.000
_cell.angle_alpha   90.00
_cell.angle_beta   90.00
_cell.angle_gamma   90.00
#
_symmetry.space_group_name_H-M   'P 1'
#
loop_
_entity.id
_entity.type
_entity.pdbx_description
1 polymer ?
#
loop_
_entity_poly.entity_id
_entity_poly.type
_entity_poly.pdbx_seq_one_letter_code
_entity_poly.pdbx_strand_id
1 'polypeptide(L)'
;MPRWAFMSLAILTGLAAALGLRLGWMTATLDESRIIERYAGVYEAAGGARAECHARPGERGFERLVVVCTPPDRPAARHVWAVGPWGQLLRADTPRTRDSSPEDSAT
;
A
#
# COMPACT_ATOMS: atom_id res chain seq x y z
N MET A 1 38.08 -28.26 2.49
CA MET A 1 36.91 -27.54 1.93
C MET A 1 37.39 -26.24 1.29
N PRO A 2 37.02 -25.95 0.04
CA PRO A 2 37.54 -24.79 -0.69
C PRO A 2 37.10 -23.49 0.01
N ARG A 3 38.07 -22.66 0.41
CA ARG A 3 37.86 -21.42 1.19
C ARG A 3 36.90 -20.44 0.52
N TRP A 4 36.85 -20.48 -0.82
CA TRP A 4 35.94 -19.69 -1.63
C TRP A 4 34.47 -20.07 -1.43
N ALA A 5 34.16 -21.36 -1.29
CA ALA A 5 32.78 -21.81 -1.05
C ALA A 5 32.24 -21.30 0.30
N PHE A 6 33.09 -21.29 1.34
CA PHE A 6 32.72 -20.72 2.65
C PHE A 6 32.51 -19.21 2.59
N MET A 7 33.35 -18.47 1.86
CA MET A 7 33.15 -17.04 1.66
C MET A 7 31.84 -16.75 0.95
N SER A 8 31.54 -17.46 -0.15
CA SER A 8 30.29 -17.29 -0.88
C SER A 8 29.07 -17.61 0.00
N LEU A 9 29.14 -18.69 0.79
CA LEU A 9 28.07 -19.04 1.72
C LEU A 9 27.89 -17.95 2.79
N ALA A 10 28.97 -17.49 3.41
CA ALA A 10 28.92 -16.43 4.43
C ALA A 10 28.36 -15.12 3.88
N ILE A 11 28.71 -14.75 2.64
CA ILE A 11 28.18 -13.56 1.97
C ILE A 11 26.68 -13.71 1.72
N LEU A 12 26.24 -14.83 1.16
CA LEU A 12 24.82 -15.08 0.88
C LEU A 12 23.99 -15.10 2.17
N THR A 13 24.47 -15.76 3.22
CA THR A 13 23.81 -15.77 4.53
C THR A 13 23.78 -14.38 5.16
N GLY A 14 24.87 -13.62 5.09
CA GLY A 14 24.93 -12.25 5.59
C GLY A 14 23.94 -11.33 4.86
N LEU A 15 23.85 -11.43 3.53
CA LEU A 15 22.86 -10.73 2.72
C LEU A 15 21.44 -11.12 3.13
N ALA A 16 21.13 -12.41 3.21
CA ALA A 16 19.80 -12.89 3.61
C ALA A 16 19.40 -12.38 5.00
N ALA A 17 20.32 -12.42 5.97
CA ALA A 17 20.08 -11.90 7.32
C ALA A 17 19.87 -10.38 7.32
N ALA A 18 20.67 -9.62 6.57
CA ALA A 18 20.52 -8.18 6.46
C ALA A 18 19.19 -7.77 5.81
N LEU A 19 18.79 -8.46 4.73
CA LEU A 19 17.47 -8.24 4.12
C LEU A 19 16.34 -8.62 5.07
N GLY A 20 16.43 -9.76 5.75
CA GLY A 20 15.43 -10.21 6.72
C GLY A 20 15.25 -9.22 7.86
N LEU A 21 16.34 -8.73 8.45
CA LEU A 21 16.31 -7.71 9.50
C LEU A 21 15.71 -6.40 9.01
N ARG A 22 16.08 -5.95 7.80
CA ARG A 22 15.55 -4.71 7.23
C ARG A 22 14.05 -4.80 6.93
N LEU A 23 13.62 -5.92 6.35
CA LEU A 23 12.19 -6.18 6.07
C LEU A 23 11.41 -6.32 7.38
N GLY A 24 11.95 -7.05 8.35
CA GLY A 24 11.38 -7.20 9.70
C GLY A 24 11.24 -5.86 10.41
N TRP A 25 12.26 -5.02 10.36
CA TRP A 25 12.21 -3.65 10.89
C TRP A 25 11.11 -2.85 10.20
N MET A 26 11.08 -2.79 8.87
CA MET A 26 10.04 -2.07 8.14
C MET A 26 8.64 -2.55 8.52
N THR A 27 8.44 -3.86 8.69
CA THR A 27 7.15 -4.42 9.12
C THR A 27 6.81 -4.10 10.57
N ALA A 28 7.81 -4.02 11.46
CA ALA A 28 7.63 -3.73 12.88
C ALA A 28 7.42 -2.24 13.15
N THR A 29 8.00 -1.36 12.34
CA THR A 29 7.82 0.09 12.42
C THR A 29 6.77 0.63 11.45
N LEU A 30 6.08 -0.24 10.72
CA LEU A 30 4.94 0.15 9.89
C LEU A 30 3.79 0.50 10.83
N ASP A 31 3.80 1.74 11.30
CA ASP A 31 2.72 2.27 12.11
C ASP A 31 1.53 2.50 11.18
N GLU A 32 0.51 1.66 11.30
CA GLU A 32 -0.64 1.63 10.39
C GLU A 32 -1.31 3.01 10.30
N SER A 33 -1.25 3.78 11.39
CA SER A 33 -1.69 5.17 11.47
C SER A 33 -0.98 6.10 10.49
N ARG A 34 0.33 5.93 10.23
CA ARG A 34 1.09 6.79 9.29
C ARG A 34 0.67 6.59 7.84
N ILE A 35 0.25 5.37 7.49
CA ILE A 35 -0.26 5.06 6.15
C ILE A 35 -1.59 5.76 5.93
N ILE A 36 -2.50 5.64 6.89
CA ILE A 36 -3.81 6.31 6.87
C ILE A 36 -3.62 7.82 6.79
N GLU A 37 -2.72 8.38 7.60
CA GLU A 37 -2.36 9.80 7.60
C GLU A 37 -1.94 10.31 6.23
N ARG A 38 -1.10 9.54 5.53
CA ARG A 38 -0.61 9.90 4.21
C ARG A 38 -1.72 9.96 3.17
N TYR A 39 -2.56 8.92 3.08
CA TYR A 39 -3.61 8.86 2.06
C TYR A 39 -4.79 9.76 2.38
N ALA A 40 -5.14 9.93 3.65
CA ALA A 40 -6.13 10.91 4.07
C ALA A 40 -5.68 12.34 3.74
N GLY A 41 -4.38 12.67 3.90
CA GLY A 41 -3.85 13.96 3.47
C GLY A 41 -3.90 14.18 1.95
N VAL A 42 -3.71 13.14 1.14
CA VAL A 42 -3.89 13.22 -0.32
C VAL A 42 -5.35 13.49 -0.69
N TYR A 43 -6.29 12.85 0.02
CA TYR A 43 -7.72 13.09 -0.16
C TYR A 43 -8.14 14.50 0.27
N GLU A 44 -7.61 14.98 1.39
CA GLU A 44 -7.84 16.32 1.91
C GLU A 44 -7.32 17.40 0.95
N ALA A 45 -6.13 17.21 0.39
CA ALA A 45 -5.58 18.08 -0.65
C ALA A 45 -6.42 18.10 -1.94
N ALA A 46 -7.22 17.05 -2.19
CA ALA A 46 -8.18 16.99 -3.30
C ALA A 46 -9.55 17.62 -2.95
N GLY A 47 -9.70 18.21 -1.76
CA GLY A 47 -10.91 18.90 -1.30
C GLY A 47 -11.89 18.04 -0.51
N GLY A 48 -11.50 16.82 -0.11
CA GLY A 48 -12.29 15.98 0.78
C GLY A 48 -12.05 16.27 2.26
N ALA A 49 -12.88 15.71 3.14
CA ALA A 49 -12.65 15.83 4.58
C ALA A 49 -11.99 14.55 5.14
N ARG A 50 -11.02 14.73 6.04
CA ARG A 50 -10.31 13.63 6.70
C ARG A 50 -11.23 12.65 7.42
N ALA A 51 -12.33 13.14 8.00
CA ALA A 51 -13.33 12.34 8.69
C ALA A 51 -14.11 11.38 7.78
N GLU A 52 -14.04 11.57 6.46
CA GLU A 52 -14.67 10.70 5.46
C GLU A 52 -13.84 9.45 5.17
N CYS A 53 -12.62 9.38 5.71
CA CYS A 53 -11.66 8.31 5.52
C CYS A 53 -11.69 7.29 6.65
N HIS A 54 -11.72 6.02 6.30
CA HIS A 54 -11.49 4.91 7.22
C HIS A 54 -10.60 3.86 6.57
N ALA A 55 -9.93 3.06 7.39
CA ALA A 55 -9.08 1.99 6.93
C ALA A 55 -9.69 0.64 7.29
N ARG A 56 -9.53 -0.32 6.38
CA ARG A 56 -9.95 -1.70 6.58
C ARG A 56 -8.80 -2.65 6.20
N PRO A 57 -8.78 -3.88 6.76
CA PRO A 57 -7.82 -4.90 6.33
C PRO A 57 -7.91 -5.16 4.83
N GLY A 58 -6.77 -5.49 4.20
CA GLY A 58 -6.75 -5.97 2.82
C GLY A 58 -7.48 -7.29 2.67
N GLU A 59 -8.27 -7.44 1.61
CA GLU A 59 -9.04 -8.67 1.33
C GLU A 59 -8.36 -9.53 0.24
N ARG A 60 -7.37 -8.99 -0.47
CA ARG A 60 -6.63 -9.68 -1.54
C ARG A 60 -5.21 -10.04 -1.12
N GLY A 61 -4.61 -11.00 -1.83
CA GLY A 61 -3.21 -11.38 -1.65
C GLY A 61 -2.28 -10.18 -1.79
N PHE A 62 -1.36 -10.03 -0.83
CA PHE A 62 -0.45 -8.88 -0.70
C PHE A 62 -1.11 -7.53 -0.34
N GLU A 63 -2.41 -7.43 -0.10
CA GLU A 63 -2.99 -6.21 0.48
C GLU A 63 -2.89 -6.30 2.01
N ARG A 64 -2.23 -5.33 2.65
CA ARG A 64 -2.20 -5.20 4.11
C ARG A 64 -3.35 -4.34 4.61
N LEU A 65 -3.57 -3.21 3.94
CA LEU A 65 -4.53 -2.20 4.35
C LEU A 65 -5.19 -1.59 3.12
N VAL A 66 -6.47 -1.26 3.23
CA VAL A 66 -7.20 -0.49 2.23
C VAL A 66 -7.74 0.77 2.90
N VAL A 67 -7.34 1.93 2.40
CA VAL A 67 -7.86 3.23 2.83
C VAL A 67 -9.01 3.60 1.91
N VAL A 68 -10.18 3.85 2.48
CA VAL A 68 -11.41 4.22 1.77
C VAL A 68 -11.85 5.59 2.28
N CYS A 69 -11.91 6.58 1.39
CA CYS A 69 -12.48 7.89 1.67
C CYS A 69 -13.74 8.09 0.82
N THR A 70 -14.89 8.31 1.47
CA THR A 70 -16.18 8.44 0.78
C THR A 70 -16.89 9.72 1.19
N PRO A 71 -17.12 10.68 0.27
CA PRO A 71 -17.90 11.87 0.59
C PRO A 71 -19.35 11.50 0.91
N PRO A 72 -19.95 12.07 1.97
CA PRO A 72 -21.32 11.73 2.39
C PRO A 72 -22.36 12.08 1.32
N ASP A 73 -22.16 13.22 0.64
CA ASP A 73 -23.11 13.72 -0.38
C ASP A 73 -22.90 13.07 -1.76
N ARG A 74 -21.74 12.44 -1.99
CA ARG A 74 -21.34 11.91 -3.30
C ARG A 74 -20.62 10.57 -3.17
N PRO A 75 -21.33 9.47 -2.85
CA PRO A 75 -20.72 8.16 -2.65
C PRO A 75 -20.02 7.61 -3.91
N ALA A 76 -20.46 8.01 -5.11
CA ALA A 76 -19.79 7.67 -6.36
C ALA A 76 -18.38 8.29 -6.49
N ALA A 77 -18.09 9.38 -5.77
CA ALA A 77 -16.79 10.03 -5.75
C ALA A 77 -15.80 9.41 -4.73
N ARG A 78 -16.05 8.17 -4.27
CA ARG A 78 -15.16 7.47 -3.34
C ARG A 78 -13.74 7.30 -3.88
N HIS A 79 -12.75 7.37 -3.00
CA HIS A 79 -11.36 7.09 -3.30
C HIS A 79 -10.91 5.88 -2.49
N VAL A 80 -10.26 4.92 -3.15
CA VAL A 80 -9.81 3.68 -2.54
C VAL A 80 -8.33 3.47 -2.88
N TRP A 81 -7.50 3.31 -1.85
CA TRP A 81 -6.08 3.00 -2.00
C TRP A 81 -5.77 1.68 -1.30
N ALA A 82 -5.34 0.68 -2.06
CA ALA A 82 -4.85 -0.58 -1.53
C ALA A 82 -3.34 -0.50 -1.30
N VAL A 83 -2.91 -0.82 -0.09
CA VAL A 83 -1.54 -0.69 0.38
C VAL A 83 -1.03 -2.06 0.79
N GLY A 84 0.17 -2.40 0.35
CA GLY A 84 0.78 -3.69 0.64
C GLY A 84 1.59 -3.75 1.93
N PRO A 85 2.17 -4.93 2.26
CA PRO A 85 2.85 -5.24 3.51
C PRO A 85 3.93 -4.26 3.97
N TRP A 86 4.57 -3.55 3.03
CA TRP A 86 5.66 -2.62 3.28
C TRP A 86 5.25 -1.16 3.06
N GLY A 87 3.94 -0.86 2.99
CA GLY A 87 3.44 0.49 2.76
C GLY A 87 3.42 0.93 1.30
N GLN A 88 3.75 0.04 0.36
CA GLN A 88 3.68 0.32 -1.07
C GLN A 88 2.23 0.46 -1.56
N LEU A 89 1.97 1.41 -2.46
CA LEU A 89 0.68 1.50 -3.15
C LEU A 89 0.59 0.36 -4.16
N LEU A 90 -0.41 -0.51 -4.02
CA LEU A 90 -0.67 -1.61 -4.95
C LEU A 90 -1.73 -1.25 -5.98
N ARG A 91 -2.75 -0.49 -5.57
CA ARG A 91 -3.87 -0.08 -6.43
C ARG A 91 -4.49 1.21 -5.92
N ALA A 92 -4.92 2.05 -6.84
CA ALA A 92 -5.69 3.26 -6.55
C ALA A 92 -6.92 3.34 -7.45
N ASP A 93 -8.12 3.25 -6.84
CA ASP A 93 -9.38 3.46 -7.52
C ASP A 93 -9.96 4.81 -7.08
N THR A 94 -9.85 5.79 -7.96
CA THR A 94 -10.32 7.16 -7.76
C THR A 94 -11.34 7.49 -8.86
N PRO A 95 -12.16 8.53 -8.71
CA PRO A 95 -13.08 8.96 -9.76
C PRO A 95 -12.33 9.23 -11.08
N ARG A 96 -11.17 9.90 -11.00
CA ARG A 96 -10.31 10.17 -12.16
C ARG A 96 -9.85 8.90 -12.89
N THR A 97 -9.50 7.85 -12.15
CA THR A 97 -9.06 6.58 -12.77
C THR A 97 -10.23 5.74 -13.29
N ARG A 98 -11.46 5.96 -12.81
CA ARG A 98 -12.67 5.31 -13.33
C ARG A 98 -13.15 5.90 -14.65
N ASP A 99 -13.16 7.22 -14.76
CA ASP A 99 -13.58 7.93 -15.99
C ASP A 99 -12.63 7.69 -17.17
N SER A 100 -11.42 7.20 -16.91
CA SER A 100 -10.41 6.88 -17.94
C SER A 100 -10.38 5.40 -18.34
N SER A 101 -11.26 4.55 -17.77
CA SER A 101 -11.38 3.15 -18.17
C SER A 101 -12.22 3.05 -19.46
N PRO A 102 -11.69 2.52 -20.57
CA PRO A 102 -12.41 2.36 -21.83
C PRO A 102 -13.38 1.17 -21.74
N GLU A 103 -14.49 1.35 -21.01
CA GLU A 103 -15.54 0.34 -20.88
C GLU A 103 -16.90 0.92 -21.28
N ASP A 104 -16.91 1.56 -22.46
CA ASP A 104 -18.08 2.01 -23.21
C ASP A 104 -18.03 1.43 -24.64
N SER A 105 -17.66 0.16 -24.78
CA SER A 105 -17.57 -0.53 -26.08
C SER A 105 -17.93 -2.02 -25.96
N ALA A 106 -19.16 -2.29 -25.54
CA ALA A 106 -19.87 -3.53 -25.89
C ALA A 106 -21.38 -3.30 -25.75
N THR A 107 -21.96 -2.70 -26.79
CA THR A 107 -23.33 -3.03 -27.22
C THR A 107 -23.25 -4.27 -28.10
#